data_AF-A0A2N0FYR0-F1
#
_entry.id   AF-A0A2N0FYR0-F1
#
_cell.length_a   1.000
_cell.length_b   1.000
_cell.length_c   1.000
_cell.angle_alpha   90.00
_cell.angle_beta   90.00
_cell.angle_gamma   90.00
#
_symmetry.space_group_name_H-M   'P 1'
#
loop_
_entity.id
_entity.type
_entity.pdbx_description
1 polymer ?
#
loop_
_entity_poly.entity_id
_entity_poly.type
_entity_poly.pdbx_seq_one_letter_code
_entity_poly.pdbx_strand_id
1 'polypeptide(L)' 'MKNLLLHFINELDNSTGFEIMHFERMEMPNIEPSHKHTFYEILCTEKGTSKQIINYKEYKIVPNSLFFISPD' A
#
# COMPACT_ATOMS: atom_id res chain seq x y z
N MET A 1 2.13 -14.27 14.65
CA MET A 1 1.22 -13.43 13.84
C MET A 1 1.83 -12.04 13.77
N LYS A 2 2.40 -11.64 12.63
CA LYS A 2 2.89 -10.27 12.43
C LYS A 2 1.70 -9.44 11.95
N ASN A 3 1.26 -8.49 12.76
CA ASN A 3 0.26 -7.50 12.37
C ASN A 3 0.83 -6.71 11.18
N LEU A 4 0.17 -6.79 10.03
CA LEU A 4 0.49 -6.04 8.82
C LEU A 4 -0.09 -4.61 8.84
N LEU A 5 -0.47 -4.09 10.02
CA LEU A 5 -0.85 -2.69 10.18
C LEU A 5 0.41 -1.87 10.42
N LEU A 6 1.09 -1.57 9.31
CA LEU A 6 2.33 -0.84 9.29
C LEU A 6 2.03 0.60 8.90
N HIS A 7 1.74 1.42 9.89
CA HIS A 7 1.45 2.84 9.68
C HIS A 7 1.98 3.70 10.81
N PHE A 8 3.30 3.83 10.87
CA PHE A 8 3.96 4.77 11.79
C PHE A 8 3.57 6.23 11.47
N ILE A 9 3.24 6.55 10.22
CA ILE A 9 2.76 7.86 9.79
C ILE A 9 1.38 8.22 10.37
N ASN A 10 0.56 7.23 10.77
CA ASN A 10 -0.77 7.51 11.35
C ASN A 10 -0.73 7.74 12.87
N GLU A 11 0.45 7.76 13.50
CA GLU A 11 0.58 8.00 14.94
C GLU A 11 0.50 9.51 15.25
N LEU A 12 -0.43 9.91 16.13
CA LEU A 12 -0.70 11.32 16.48
C LEU A 12 0.53 12.08 17.00
N ASP A 13 1.42 11.39 17.71
CA ASP A 13 2.63 11.97 18.32
C ASP A 13 3.89 11.80 17.46
N ASN A 14 3.74 11.29 16.23
CA ASN A 14 4.84 11.00 15.33
C ASN A 14 4.89 12.04 14.21
N SER A 15 5.99 12.80 14.12
CA SER A 15 6.20 13.85 13.12
C SER A 15 6.79 13.33 11.80
N THR A 16 6.70 12.02 11.54
CA THR A 16 7.29 11.41 10.34
C THR A 16 6.63 11.96 9.08
N GLY A 17 7.40 12.72 8.30
CA GLY A 17 6.91 13.35 7.06
C GLY A 17 6.71 12.37 5.90
N PHE A 18 7.43 11.25 5.88
CA PHE A 18 7.26 10.17 4.90
C PHE A 18 7.92 8.86 5.38
N GLU A 19 7.47 7.74 4.80
CA GLU A 19 7.99 6.39 5.03
C GLU A 19 8.18 5.72 3.66
N ILE A 20 9.25 4.93 3.52
CA ILE A 20 9.51 4.15 2.31
C ILE A 20 9.61 2.69 2.73
N MET A 21 8.76 1.87 2.14
CA MET A 21 8.76 0.43 2.33
C MET A 21 9.17 -0.27 1.04
N HIS A 22 10.00 -1.31 1.16
CA HIS A 22 10.40 -2.15 0.04
C HIS A 22 10.05 -3.61 0.34
N PHE A 23 9.36 -4.26 -0.61
CA PHE A 23 8.93 -5.64 -0.49
C PHE A 23 9.50 -6.48 -1.65
N GLU A 24 10.49 -7.31 -1.36
CA GLU A 24 11.12 -8.17 -2.39
C GLU A 24 10.30 -9.43 -2.70
N ARG A 25 9.63 -9.97 -1.68
CA ARG A 25 8.76 -11.15 -1.80
C ARG A 25 7.52 -10.92 -0.97
N MET A 26 6.40 -10.75 -1.67
CA MET A 26 5.08 -10.81 -1.05
C MET A 26 4.44 -12.11 -1.50
N GLU A 27 4.16 -12.99 -0.54
CA GLU A 27 3.16 -14.02 -0.77
C GLU A 27 1.83 -13.33 -1.02
N MET A 28 0.98 -13.91 -1.88
CA MET A 28 -0.36 -13.37 -2.08
C MET A 28 -1.07 -13.38 -0.73
N PRO A 29 -1.33 -12.21 -0.11
CA PRO A 29 -1.91 -12.20 1.21
C PRO A 29 -3.31 -12.80 1.14
N ASN A 30 -3.73 -13.47 2.21
CA ASN A 30 -5.18 -13.64 2.44
C ASN A 30 -5.77 -12.23 2.41
N ILE A 31 -6.78 -12.01 1.57
CA ILE A 31 -7.35 -10.69 1.26
C ILE A 31 -7.37 -9.83 2.52
N GLU A 32 -6.46 -8.85 2.60
CA GLU A 32 -6.42 -7.90 3.70
C GLU A 32 -7.73 -7.11 3.68
N PRO A 33 -8.34 -6.81 4.83
CA PRO A 33 -9.52 -5.97 4.87
C PRO A 33 -9.23 -4.61 4.23
N SER A 34 -10.23 -4.09 3.50
CA SER A 34 -10.20 -2.72 2.98
C SER A 34 -9.86 -1.75 4.11
N HIS A 35 -8.89 -0.87 3.89
CA HIS A 35 -8.46 0.15 4.84
C HIS A 35 -8.38 1.52 4.18
N LYS A 36 -8.34 2.57 5.01
CA LYS A 36 -8.20 3.98 4.62
C LYS A 36 -7.10 4.62 5.45
N HIS A 37 -6.38 5.58 4.87
CA HIS A 37 -5.26 6.29 5.52
C HIS A 37 -5.45 7.81 5.35
N THR A 38 -4.83 8.60 6.23
CA THR A 38 -4.95 10.08 6.24
C THR A 38 -3.82 10.79 5.50
N PHE A 39 -3.10 10.06 4.63
CA PHE A 39 -1.97 10.59 3.88
C PHE A 39 -1.95 10.03 2.44
N TYR A 40 -1.05 10.56 1.60
CA TYR A 40 -0.86 10.10 0.23
C TYR A 40 0.06 8.88 0.14
N GLU A 41 -0.38 7.84 -0.56
CA GLU A 41 0.43 6.65 -0.82
C GLU A 41 0.86 6.58 -2.28
N ILE A 42 2.12 6.17 -2.51
CA ILE A 42 2.67 5.90 -3.83
C ILE A 42 3.06 4.42 -3.89
N LEU A 43 2.40 3.66 -4.76
CA LEU A 43 2.75 2.26 -5.01
C LEU A 43 3.53 2.14 -6.32
N CYS A 44 4.78 1.69 -6.21
CA CYS A 44 5.64 1.37 -7.36
C CYS A 44 5.86 -0.13 -7.44
N THR A 45 5.63 -0.72 -8.62
CA THR A 45 5.89 -2.16 -8.85
C THR A 45 7.00 -2.34 -9.86
N GLU A 46 8.15 -2.86 -9.42
CA GLU A 46 9.28 -3.12 -10.33
C GLU A 46 9.11 -4.43 -11.11
N LYS A 47 8.60 -5.48 -10.45
CA LYS A 47 8.48 -6.84 -11.02
C LYS A 47 7.22 -7.55 -10.52
N GLY A 48 6.82 -8.59 -11.25
CA GLY A 48 5.65 -9.40 -10.93
C GLY A 48 4.34 -8.83 -11.44
N THR A 49 3.24 -9.52 -11.15
CA THR A 49 1.88 -9.09 -11.49
C THR A 49 0.94 -9.35 -10.33
N SER A 50 -0.01 -8.46 -10.10
CA SER A 50 -1.01 -8.61 -9.05
C SER A 50 -2.36 -8.02 -9.48
N LYS A 51 -3.37 -8.21 -8.65
CA LYS A 51 -4.65 -7.50 -8.71
C LYS A 51 -4.78 -6.66 -7.47
N GLN A 52 -5.16 -5.40 -7.63
CA GLN A 52 -5.52 -4.55 -6.51
C GLN A 52 -6.87 -3.91 -6.71
N ILE A 53 -7.58 -3.75 -5.60
CA ILE A 53 -8.87 -3.08 -5.57
C ILE A 53 -8.65 -1.77 -4.84
N ILE A 54 -8.70 -0.66 -5.58
CA ILE A 54 -8.53 0.70 -5.04
C ILE A 54 -9.83 1.44 -5.33
N ASN A 55 -10.44 2.04 -4.30
CA ASN A 55 -11.73 2.74 -4.41
C ASN A 55 -12.81 1.92 -5.14
N TYR A 56 -12.95 0.64 -4.74
CA TYR A 56 -13.89 -0.33 -5.32
C TYR A 56 -13.69 -0.66 -6.80
N LYS A 57 -12.58 -0.21 -7.40
CA LYS A 57 -12.20 -0.53 -8.78
C LYS A 57 -11.03 -1.48 -8.81
N GLU A 58 -11.14 -2.54 -9.60
CA GLU A 58 -10.05 -3.49 -9.82
C GLU A 58 -9.05 -2.95 -10.83
N TYR A 59 -7.78 -3.07 -10.49
CA TYR A 59 -6.63 -2.74 -11.32
C TYR A 59 -5.73 -3.96 -11.45
N LYS A 60 -5.31 -4.24 -12.68
CA LYS A 60 -4.22 -5.18 -12.94
C LYS A 60 -2.90 -4.44 -12.76
N ILE A 61 -2.08 -4.90 -11.83
CA ILE A 61 -0.72 -4.42 -11.64
C ILE A 61 0.22 -5.24 -12.51
N VAL A 62 1.06 -4.55 -13.26
CA VAL A 62 2.14 -5.09 -14.10
C VAL A 62 3.46 -4.40 -13.80
N PRO A 63 4.61 -4.91 -14.24
CA PRO A 63 5.90 -4.23 -14.04
C PRO A 63 5.87 -2.78 -14.52
N ASN A 64 6.50 -1.89 -13.75
CA ASN A 64 6.53 -0.44 -13.93
C ASN A 64 5.19 0.28 -13.75
N SER A 65 4.21 -0.35 -13.08
CA SER A 65 3.01 0.35 -12.66
C SER A 65 3.34 1.33 -11.52
N LEU A 66 2.76 2.52 -11.60
CA LEU A 66 2.85 3.57 -10.59
C LEU A 66 1.46 4.07 -10.26
N PHE A 67 1.08 4.02 -8.98
CA PHE A 67 -0.20 4.51 -8.48
C PHE A 67 0.03 5.65 -7.49
N PHE A 68 -0.84 6.65 -7.55
CA PHE A 68 -0.96 7.71 -6.55
C PHE A 68 -2.33 7.58 -5.90
N ILE A 69 -2.36 7.38 -4.59
CA ILE A 69 -3.60 7.17 -3.83
C ILE A 69 -3.75 8.35 -2.87
N SER A 70 -4.87 9.06 -2.98
CA SER A 70 -5.21 10.18 -2.11
C SER A 70 -5.91 9.73 -0.82
N PRO A 71 -5.78 10.50 0.28
CA PRO A 71 -6.58 10.31 1.48
C PRO A 71 -8.00 10.86 1.28
N ASP A 72 -8.92 10.04 0.77
CA ASP A 72 -10.36 10.33 0.62
C ASP A 72 -11.25 9.27 1.31
#